data_AF-A0A0B1T9U7-F1
#
_entry.id   AF-A0A0B1T9U7-F1
#
_cell.length_a   1.000
_cell.length_b   1.000
_cell.length_c   1.000
_cell.angle_alpha   90.00
_cell.angle_beta   90.00
_cell.angle_gamma   90.00
#
_symmetry.space_group_name_H-M   'P 1'
#
loop_
_entity.id
_entity.type
_entity.pdbx_description
1 polymer ?
#
loop_
_entity_poly.entity_id
_entity_poly.type
_entity_poly.pdbx_seq_one_letter_code
_entity_poly.pdbx_strand_id
1 'polypeptide(L)'
;MVRNAKGGEIMRHAQLSDGMVLKFYKAAYDDEPCEQFVIYGFELRETKVDSGGTLFELVHRNQIQTDRKEHIISFRVENEKSVNK
;
A
#
# COMPACT_ATOMS: atom_id res chain seq x y z
N MET A 1 -21.36 -2.46 12.99
CA MET A 1 -20.73 -1.51 12.06
C MET A 1 -19.61 -0.78 12.81
N VAL A 2 -18.42 -1.37 12.86
CA VAL A 2 -17.27 -0.80 13.59
C VAL A 2 -16.52 0.11 12.63
N ARG A 3 -16.64 1.42 12.83
CA ARG A 3 -15.89 2.46 12.11
C ARG A 3 -14.56 2.66 12.85
N ASN A 4 -13.42 2.45 12.20
CA ASN A 4 -12.12 2.85 12.74
C ASN A 4 -11.72 4.24 12.22
N ALA A 5 -11.11 5.04 13.10
CA ALA A 5 -11.07 6.50 13.09
C ALA A 5 -10.01 7.16 12.17
N LYS A 6 -9.73 6.62 10.98
CA LYS A 6 -8.94 7.29 9.93
C LYS A 6 -9.60 6.96 8.59
N GLY A 7 -9.74 7.95 7.71
CA GLY A 7 -10.55 7.91 6.49
C GLY A 7 -10.57 6.56 5.78
N GLY A 8 -11.76 6.15 5.35
CA GLY A 8 -12.02 4.81 4.80
C GLY A 8 -11.04 4.41 3.70
N GLU A 9 -10.81 3.11 3.58
CA GLU A 9 -9.97 2.54 2.53
C GLU A 9 -10.49 2.94 1.14
N ILE A 10 -9.57 3.27 0.24
CA ILE A 10 -9.88 3.63 -1.15
C ILE A 10 -9.31 2.52 -2.04
N MET A 11 -10.17 1.88 -2.82
CA MET A 11 -9.74 0.89 -3.81
C MET A 11 -9.00 1.59 -4.95
N ARG A 12 -7.83 1.07 -5.31
CA ARG A 12 -6.97 1.59 -6.39
C ARG A 12 -6.47 0.44 -7.25
N HIS A 13 -6.19 0.73 -8.51
CA HIS A 13 -5.37 -0.17 -9.31
C HIS A 13 -3.90 0.15 -9.07
N ALA A 14 -3.08 -0.86 -8.81
CA ALA A 14 -1.67 -0.69 -8.52
C ALA A 14 -0.80 -1.36 -9.57
N GLN A 15 0.31 -0.72 -9.92
CA GLN A 15 1.32 -1.25 -10.82
C GLN A 15 2.70 -1.09 -10.18
N LEU A 16 3.48 -2.16 -10.18
CA LEU A 16 4.90 -2.11 -9.84
C LEU A 16 5.72 -2.04 -11.14
N SER A 17 6.33 -0.89 -11.41
CA SER A 17 7.25 -0.69 -12.54
C SER A 17 8.69 -0.98 -12.11
N ASP A 18 9.38 -1.83 -12.87
CA ASP A 18 10.81 -2.15 -12.72
C ASP A 18 11.25 -2.60 -11.31
N GLY A 19 10.30 -3.07 -10.48
CA GLY A 19 10.55 -3.45 -9.10
C GLY A 19 10.89 -2.29 -8.14
N MET A 20 10.86 -1.05 -8.62
CA MET A 20 11.35 0.12 -7.86
C MET A 20 10.32 1.23 -7.71
N VAL A 21 9.30 1.27 -8.55
CA VAL A 21 8.30 2.34 -8.55
C VAL A 21 6.91 1.74 -8.41
N LEU A 22 6.25 2.05 -7.29
CA LEU A 22 4.86 1.66 -7.03
C LEU A 22 3.95 2.81 -7.45
N LYS A 23 3.03 2.53 -8.37
CA LYS A 23 2.06 3.49 -8.92
C LYS A 23 0.65 3.07 -8.56
N PHE A 24 -0.18 4.04 -8.21
CA PHE A 24 -1.61 3.85 -7.97
C PHE A 24 -2.43 4.68 -8.94
N TYR A 25 -3.52 4.09 -9.43
CA TYR A 25 -4.45 4.67 -10.41
C TYR A 25 -5.88 4.62 -9.85
N LYS A 26 -6.76 5.51 -10.32
CA LYS A 26 -8.19 5.45 -9.95
C LYS A 26 -8.86 4.27 -10.64
N ALA A 27 -8.50 3.99 -11.89
CA ALA A 27 -8.97 2.86 -12.67
C ALA A 27 -7.84 2.16 -13.43
N ALA A 28 -8.11 0.97 -13.98
CA ALA A 28 -7.09 0.13 -14.60
C ALA A 28 -6.50 0.68 -15.91
N TYR A 29 -7.24 1.55 -16.59
CA TYR A 29 -6.89 2.10 -17.90
C TYR A 29 -6.64 3.62 -17.86
N ASP A 30 -6.43 4.19 -16.67
CA ASP A 30 -6.05 5.59 -16.55
C ASP A 30 -4.61 5.78 -17.07
N ASP A 31 -4.40 6.83 -17.86
CA ASP A 31 -3.08 7.13 -18.45
C ASP A 31 -2.06 7.62 -17.40
N GLU A 32 -2.55 8.31 -16.36
CA GLU A 32 -1.71 8.93 -15.33
C GLU A 32 -1.99 8.36 -13.93
N PRO A 33 -0.93 8.02 -13.15
CA PRO A 33 -1.10 7.59 -11.77
C PRO A 33 -1.54 8.77 -10.90
N CYS A 34 -2.44 8.51 -9.96
CA CYS A 34 -2.82 9.51 -8.95
C CYS A 34 -1.80 9.60 -7.81
N GLU A 35 -1.05 8.53 -7.56
CA GLU A 35 0.02 8.48 -6.55
C GLU A 35 1.17 7.61 -7.07
N GLN A 36 2.41 8.00 -6.79
CA GLN A 36 3.61 7.26 -7.20
C GLN A 36 4.69 7.35 -6.13
N PHE A 37 5.32 6.22 -5.83
CA PHE A 37 6.38 6.10 -4.83
C PHE A 37 7.59 5.38 -5.41
N VAL A 38 8.78 5.95 -5.25
CA VAL A 38 10.04 5.21 -5.43
C VAL A 38 10.30 4.44 -4.14
N ILE A 39 10.32 3.12 -4.22
CA ILE A 39 10.34 2.22 -3.05
C ILE A 39 11.70 1.55 -2.81
N TYR A 40 12.75 2.04 -3.47
CA TYR A 40 14.12 1.56 -3.23
C TYR A 40 14.54 1.82 -1.78
N GLY A 41 15.07 0.80 -1.11
CA GLY A 41 15.50 0.88 0.29
C GLY A 41 14.38 0.77 1.33
N PHE A 42 13.13 0.52 0.92
CA PHE A 42 12.05 0.20 1.85
C PHE A 42 12.13 -1.29 2.26
N GLU A 43 11.82 -1.56 3.54
CA GLU A 43 11.59 -2.91 4.06
C GLU A 43 10.11 -3.28 3.88
N LEU A 44 9.84 -4.50 3.41
CA LEU A 44 8.48 -5.03 3.29
C LEU A 44 8.05 -5.74 4.58
N ARG A 45 6.87 -5.40 5.10
CA ARG A 45 6.18 -6.15 6.15
C ARG A 45 4.82 -6.64 5.65
N GLU A 46 4.52 -7.89 5.95
CA GLU A 46 3.27 -8.54 5.54
C GLU A 46 2.48 -8.99 6.77
N THR A 47 1.20 -8.61 6.82
CA THR A 47 0.28 -9.03 7.88
C THR A 47 -0.97 -9.61 7.25
N LYS A 48 -1.25 -10.89 7.52
CA LYS A 48 -2.53 -11.50 7.12
C LYS A 48 -3.66 -10.87 7.92
N VAL A 49 -4.75 -10.50 7.24
CA VAL A 49 -5.91 -9.86 7.89
C VAL A 49 -7.04 -10.88 8.02
N ASP A 50 -7.71 -10.88 9.18
CA ASP A 50 -8.79 -11.83 9.49
C ASP A 50 -9.97 -11.77 8.51
N SER A 51 -10.22 -10.60 7.90
CA SER A 51 -11.25 -10.40 6.87
C SER A 51 -10.87 -10.96 5.49
N GLY A 52 -9.68 -11.56 5.36
CA GLY A 52 -9.12 -11.99 4.10
C GLY A 52 -8.23 -10.92 3.47
N GLY A 53 -7.30 -11.40 2.63
CA GLY A 53 -6.26 -10.56 2.03
C GLY A 53 -5.01 -10.43 2.89
N THR A 54 -4.12 -9.53 2.48
CA THR A 54 -2.85 -9.26 3.14
C THR A 54 -2.59 -7.76 3.16
N LEU A 55 -2.31 -7.24 4.34
CA LEU A 55 -1.82 -5.88 4.52
C LEU A 55 -0.31 -5.88 4.27
N PHE A 56 0.12 -5.02 3.36
CA PHE A 56 1.52 -4.75 3.08
C PHE A 56 1.88 -3.38 3.62
N GLU A 57 3.02 -3.31 4.29
CA GLU A 57 3.61 -2.05 4.73
C GLU A 57 5.04 -1.96 4.20
N LEU A 58 5.30 -0.93 3.41
CA LEU A 58 6.65 -0.55 3.01
C LEU A 58 7.16 0.47 4.02
N VAL A 59 8.22 0.13 4.74
CA VAL A 59 8.81 0.96 5.79
C VAL A 59 10.20 1.43 5.37
N HIS A 60 10.37 2.74 5.26
CA HIS A 60 11.69 3.35 5.06
C HIS A 60 12.15 4.06 6.33
N ARG A 61 13.32 3.64 6.81
CA ARG A 61 14.00 4.24 7.96
C ARG A 61 15.07 5.19 7.46
N ASN A 62 15.03 6.44 7.91
CA ASN A 62 16.15 7.35 7.66
C ASN A 62 17.39 6.81 8.38
N GLN A 63 18.46 6.58 7.61
CA GLN A 63 19.73 6.05 8.12
C GLN A 63 20.52 7.10 8.93
N ILE A 64 20.07 8.35 8.94
CA ILE A 64 20.62 9.43 9.77
C ILE A 64 19.80 9.49 11.06
N GLN A 65 20.46 9.32 12.22
CA GLN A 65 19.89 9.52 13.55
C GLN A 65 19.39 10.96 13.70
N THR A 66 18.17 11.18 13.23
CA THR A 66 17.38 12.39 13.42
C THR A 66 16.04 11.92 13.96
N ASP A 67 15.33 12.76 14.71
CA ASP A 67 13.99 12.48 15.26
C ASP A 67 12.90 12.27 14.17
N ARG A 68 13.28 12.08 12.91
CA ARG A 68 12.36 11.88 11.79
C ARG A 68 11.76 10.47 11.87
N LYS A 69 10.44 10.44 12.06
CA LYS A 69 9.59 9.24 12.07
C LYS A 69 9.77 8.40 10.80
N GLU A 70 9.61 7.09 10.94
CA GLU A 70 9.59 6.13 9.83
C GLU A 70 8.60 6.59 8.74
N HIS A 71 8.98 6.47 7.47
CA HIS A 71 8.07 6.68 6.35
C HIS A 71 7.41 5.34 6.01
N ILE A 72 6.08 5.29 6.09
CA ILE A 72 5.31 4.05 5.90
C ILE A 72 4.29 4.26 4.79
N ILE A 73 4.31 3.36 3.81
CA ILE A 73 3.27 3.23 2.77
C ILE A 73 2.53 1.93 3.06
N SER A 74 1.23 2.02 3.36
CA SER A 74 0.39 0.86 3.72
C SER A 74 -0.69 0.64 2.65
N PHE A 75 -0.83 -0.59 2.16
CA PHE A 75 -1.89 -0.97 1.23
C PHE A 75 -2.32 -2.42 1.47
N ARG A 76 -3.60 -2.70 1.22
CA ARG A 76 -4.20 -4.03 1.41
C ARG A 76 -4.52 -4.64 0.05
N VAL A 77 -4.11 -5.88 -0.16
CA VAL A 77 -4.50 -6.68 -1.33
C VAL A 77 -5.47 -7.74 -0.87
N GLU A 78 -6.68 -7.72 -1.43
CA GLU A 78 -7.67 -8.78 -1.21
C GLU A 78 -7.45 -9.91 -2.22
N ASN A 79 -7.56 -11.17 -1.78
CA ASN A 79 -7.57 -12.30 -2.71
C ASN A 79 -8.92 -12.33 -3.41
N GLU A 80 -8.95 -12.48 -4.74
CA GLU A 80 -10.19 -12.53 -5.55
C GLU A 80 -11.20 -13.60 -5.05
N LYS A 81 -10.72 -14.65 -4.37
CA LYS A 81 -11.60 -15.67 -3.76
C LYS A 81 -12.48 -15.15 -2.62
N SER A 82 -12.21 -13.95 -2.09
CA SER A 82 -12.95 -13.34 -0.98
C SER A 82 -14.02 -12.32 -1.43
N VAL A 83 -14.08 -11.97 -2.72
CA VAL A 83 -15.01 -10.96 -3.24
C VAL A 83 -16.41 -11.55 -3.55
N ASN A 84 -16.56 -12.88 -3.51
CA ASN A 84 -17.86 -13.55 -3.59
C ASN A 84 -18.27 -14.11 -2.23
N LYS A 85 -18.91 -13.29 -1.39
CA LYS A 85 -19.78 -13.76 -0.31
C LYS A 85 -20.97 -12.84 -0.12
#